data_AF-A0A259RH07-F1
#
_entry.id   AF-A0A259RH07-F1
#
_cell.length_a   1.000
_cell.length_b   1.000
_cell.length_c   1.000
_cell.angle_alpha   90.00
_cell.angle_beta   90.00
_cell.angle_gamma   90.00
#
_symmetry.space_group_name_H-M   'P 1'
#
loop_
_entity.id
_entity.type
_entity.pdbx_description
1 polymer ?
#
loop_
_entity_poly.entity_id
_entity_poly.type
_entity_poly.pdbx_seq_one_letter_code
_entity_poly.pdbx_strand_id
1 'polypeptide(L)'
;GYFRSFELQPTLTDGAHSTVRGYHKPIMIAGGLGAIRPDLVEKQPIADGDLLIVLGGPAMQIGLGGGAASSQTSGSGSAELDFASVQRANPEMQRRAQEVIDRCIALGDRNPLVSLHDVGAGGLSNAFPELVHDAGLGGDFNLRAIPNDEPGMSPLAIWCNESQERYVLAIRPASLPLFTELCERERAPFAVIGTATREQHLTVRDAHFDNAPIDLPMHTLFGHPPKMQRTAKSLHPHFAEFKTDEIRLDEAINRVLSLPTVADKRFLITIGDRSVGGLVVRDQMVGPWQVPVADCAVTATDFYHETGEAMAMGERAPIAVLDAPASARMAIAEVLTNIAAAPIKSTAEIKLSANWMAACGHPGEDAALYATVRTVGMEFCP
;
A
#
# COMPACT_ATOMS: atom_id res chain seq x y z
N GLY A 1 1.95 12.78 11.00
CA GLY A 1 0.87 11.78 11.12
C GLY A 1 -0.38 12.33 10.47
N TYR A 2 -1.12 11.50 9.73
CA TYR A 2 -2.35 11.90 9.05
C TYR A 2 -3.55 11.73 9.99
N PHE A 3 -4.19 12.84 10.36
CA PHE A 3 -5.44 12.84 11.12
C PHE A 3 -6.31 13.97 10.62
N ARG A 4 -7.48 13.61 10.11
CA ARG A 4 -8.44 14.53 9.49
C ARG A 4 -9.81 14.31 10.09
N SER A 5 -10.42 15.42 10.48
CA SER A 5 -11.84 15.50 10.80
C SER A 5 -12.50 16.38 9.76
N PHE A 6 -13.53 15.87 9.11
CA PHE A 6 -14.32 16.64 8.15
C PHE A 6 -15.75 16.14 8.15
N GLU A 7 -16.67 17.08 8.32
CA GLU A 7 -18.08 16.90 8.10
C GLU A 7 -18.60 18.18 7.48
N LEU A 8 -19.27 18.07 6.34
CA LEU A 8 -19.88 19.21 5.68
C LEU A 8 -21.22 18.78 5.11
N GLN A 9 -22.28 19.45 5.55
CA GLN A 9 -23.56 19.42 4.86
C GLN A 9 -23.61 20.63 3.91
N PRO A 10 -23.48 20.41 2.59
CA PRO A 10 -23.47 21.53 1.65
C PRO A 10 -24.82 22.24 1.67
N THR A 11 -24.79 23.57 1.77
CA THR A 11 -25.98 24.40 1.49
C THR A 11 -25.97 24.72 -0.01
N LEU A 12 -26.79 23.99 -0.76
CA LEU A 12 -26.94 24.19 -2.21
C LEU A 12 -28.08 25.17 -2.50
N THR A 13 -27.87 26.08 -3.44
CA THR A 13 -28.86 27.11 -3.81
C THR A 13 -30.05 26.55 -4.61
N ASP A 14 -29.98 25.29 -5.07
CA ASP A 14 -30.98 24.63 -5.90
C ASP A 14 -31.93 23.69 -5.12
N GLY A 15 -31.79 23.60 -3.79
CA GLY A 15 -32.65 22.79 -2.93
C GLY A 15 -32.51 21.27 -3.13
N ALA A 16 -31.54 20.81 -3.93
CA ALA A 16 -31.29 19.39 -4.14
C ALA A 16 -30.51 18.79 -2.96
N HIS A 17 -30.92 17.58 -2.56
CA HIS A 17 -30.36 16.70 -1.53
C HIS A 17 -29.01 17.13 -0.91
N SER A 18 -29.06 17.58 0.35
CA SER A 18 -27.87 17.84 1.16
C SER A 18 -27.25 16.52 1.63
N THR A 19 -26.46 15.86 0.78
CA THR A 19 -25.67 14.71 1.22
C THR A 19 -24.55 15.22 2.13
N VAL A 20 -24.52 14.74 3.38
CA VAL A 20 -23.41 15.02 4.30
C VAL A 20 -22.14 14.38 3.74
N ARG A 21 -21.08 15.18 3.59
CA ARG A 21 -19.75 14.77 3.14
C ARG A 21 -18.87 14.56 4.37
N GLY A 22 -18.09 13.48 4.40
CA GLY A 22 -17.21 13.17 5.52
C GLY A 22 -16.47 11.85 5.33
N TYR A 23 -15.80 11.38 6.38
CA TYR A 23 -14.94 10.18 6.36
C TYR A 23 -15.44 9.06 7.29
N HIS A 24 -16.70 8.64 7.13
CA HIS A 24 -17.20 7.46 7.86
C HIS A 24 -16.38 6.20 7.52
N LYS A 25 -16.09 5.97 6.24
CA LYS A 25 -14.97 5.11 5.82
C LYS A 25 -13.71 5.97 5.89
N PRO A 26 -12.78 5.70 6.83
CA PRO A 26 -11.62 6.56 7.03
C PRO A 26 -10.61 6.40 5.91
N ILE A 27 -9.73 7.39 5.78
CA ILE A 27 -8.48 7.24 5.04
C ILE A 27 -7.42 6.80 6.04
N MET A 28 -6.97 5.55 5.92
CA MET A 28 -5.76 5.06 6.58
C MET A 28 -4.68 4.95 5.50
N ILE A 29 -3.58 5.67 5.68
CA ILE A 29 -2.48 5.71 4.72
C ILE A 29 -1.17 5.37 5.42
N ALA A 30 -0.38 4.52 4.77
CA ALA A 30 0.96 4.14 5.17
C ALA A 30 1.88 4.21 3.95
N GLY A 31 3.11 4.64 4.16
CA GLY A 31 4.13 4.75 3.13
C GLY A 31 5.49 5.03 3.77
N GLY A 32 6.55 4.86 2.99
CA GLY A 32 7.92 5.06 3.46
C GLY A 32 8.91 5.04 2.31
N LEU A 33 10.18 5.27 2.65
CA LEU A 33 11.30 5.13 1.73
C LEU A 33 12.16 3.94 2.14
N GLY A 34 12.87 3.38 1.16
CA GLY A 34 13.87 2.34 1.35
C GLY A 34 15.05 2.58 0.41
N ALA A 35 16.17 1.93 0.71
CA ALA A 35 17.35 1.95 -0.14
C ALA A 35 17.46 0.63 -0.91
N ILE A 36 17.84 0.72 -2.18
CA ILE A 36 18.10 -0.44 -3.04
C ILE A 36 19.39 -0.21 -3.81
N ARG A 37 20.16 -1.29 -4.04
CA ARG A 37 21.36 -1.20 -4.88
C ARG A 37 20.95 -1.13 -6.36
N PRO A 38 21.64 -0.34 -7.20
CA PRO A 38 21.24 -0.15 -8.60
C PRO A 38 21.13 -1.45 -9.41
N ASP A 39 21.97 -2.44 -9.11
CA ASP A 39 22.00 -3.77 -9.74
C ASP A 39 20.83 -4.69 -9.33
N LEU A 40 20.00 -4.27 -8.37
CA LEU A 40 18.84 -5.02 -7.86
C LEU A 40 17.49 -4.37 -8.22
N VAL A 41 17.50 -3.26 -8.97
CA VAL A 41 16.27 -2.56 -9.37
C VAL A 41 15.46 -3.42 -10.35
N GLU A 42 16.13 -4.04 -11.31
CA GLU A 42 15.51 -4.93 -12.28
C GLU A 42 15.44 -6.35 -11.72
N LYS A 43 14.27 -6.99 -11.82
CA LYS A 43 14.12 -8.39 -11.41
C LYS A 43 14.91 -9.30 -12.34
N GLN A 44 15.53 -10.35 -11.81
CA GLN A 44 16.15 -11.36 -12.65
C GLN A 44 15.07 -12.26 -13.27
N PRO A 45 15.29 -12.77 -14.50
CA PRO A 45 14.33 -13.64 -15.15
C PRO A 45 14.27 -14.99 -14.42
N ILE A 46 13.05 -15.39 -14.06
CA ILE A 46 12.74 -16.73 -13.56
C ILE A 46 12.94 -17.72 -14.71
N ALA A 47 13.54 -18.86 -14.40
CA ALA A 47 13.75 -19.95 -15.35
C ALA A 47 12.87 -21.16 -15.04
N ASP A 48 12.65 -22.00 -16.05
CA ASP A 48 12.05 -23.33 -15.88
C ASP A 48 12.86 -24.15 -14.85
N GLY A 49 12.15 -24.74 -13.90
CA GLY A 49 12.74 -25.49 -12.78
C GLY A 49 13.20 -24.64 -11.59
N ASP A 50 13.08 -23.31 -11.63
CA ASP A 50 13.32 -22.48 -10.44
C ASP A 50 12.33 -22.82 -9.33
N LEU A 51 12.82 -22.82 -8.09
CA LEU A 51 12.03 -23.16 -6.91
C LEU A 51 11.16 -21.97 -6.52
N LEU A 52 9.88 -22.23 -6.27
CA LEU A 52 8.90 -21.25 -5.83
C LEU A 52 8.67 -21.41 -4.33
N ILE A 53 8.97 -20.35 -3.59
CA ILE A 53 9.06 -20.36 -2.12
C ILE A 53 8.10 -19.34 -1.51
N VAL A 54 7.47 -19.72 -0.40
CA VAL A 54 6.86 -18.78 0.53
C VAL A 54 7.83 -18.55 1.68
N LEU A 55 8.17 -17.29 1.96
CA LEU A 55 8.93 -16.85 3.13
C LEU A 55 8.00 -16.11 4.08
N GLY A 56 7.98 -16.47 5.36
CA GLY A 56 7.27 -15.75 6.39
C GLY A 56 6.28 -16.59 7.21
N GLY A 57 5.21 -15.95 7.68
CA GLY A 57 4.27 -16.55 8.64
C GLY A 57 3.43 -17.71 8.08
N PRO A 58 3.07 -18.69 8.93
CA PRO A 58 2.10 -19.72 8.55
C PRO A 58 0.72 -19.11 8.26
N ALA A 59 0.02 -19.71 7.30
CA ALA A 59 -1.32 -19.32 6.91
C ALA A 59 -2.35 -19.63 8.01
N MET A 60 -3.37 -18.77 8.09
CA MET A 60 -4.61 -18.92 8.85
C MET A 60 -5.77 -18.41 8.00
N GLN A 61 -7.01 -18.65 8.40
CA GLN A 61 -8.20 -18.16 7.69
C GLN A 61 -8.47 -16.68 8.00
N ILE A 62 -7.58 -15.82 7.52
CA ILE A 62 -7.64 -14.36 7.66
C ILE A 62 -7.93 -13.73 6.30
N GLY A 63 -8.76 -12.69 6.27
CA GLY A 63 -8.90 -11.84 5.09
C GLY A 63 -9.47 -12.53 3.85
N LEU A 64 -10.18 -13.65 3.99
CA LEU A 64 -10.66 -14.41 2.84
C LEU A 64 -11.66 -13.57 2.04
N GLY A 65 -11.26 -13.15 0.83
CA GLY A 65 -12.06 -12.24 0.00
C GLY A 65 -11.97 -10.76 0.39
N GLY A 66 -10.94 -10.35 1.14
CA GLY A 66 -10.70 -8.96 1.52
C GLY A 66 -10.67 -7.99 0.34
N GLY A 67 -10.07 -8.39 -0.78
CA GLY A 67 -10.14 -7.65 -2.06
C GLY A 67 -11.58 -7.34 -2.52
N ALA A 68 -12.48 -8.32 -2.47
CA ALA A 68 -13.88 -8.13 -2.84
C ALA A 68 -14.65 -7.28 -1.80
N ALA A 69 -14.40 -7.50 -0.50
CA ALA A 69 -15.02 -6.73 0.57
C ALA A 69 -14.62 -5.25 0.57
N SER A 70 -13.33 -4.96 0.30
CA SER A 70 -12.81 -3.58 0.22
C SER A 70 -13.44 -2.76 -0.93
N SER A 71 -13.95 -3.46 -1.95
CA SER A 71 -14.62 -2.90 -3.14
C SER A 71 -16.09 -2.52 -2.90
N GLN A 72 -16.65 -2.78 -1.71
CA GLN A 72 -18.02 -2.44 -1.32
C GLN A 72 -18.10 -1.16 -0.47
N THR A 73 -19.29 -0.55 -0.44
CA THR A 73 -19.61 0.58 0.45
C THR A 73 -19.73 0.09 1.90
N SER A 74 -19.14 0.80 2.86
CA SER A 74 -19.22 0.44 4.29
C SER A 74 -20.66 0.57 4.82
N GLY A 75 -21.07 -0.36 5.70
CA GLY A 75 -22.37 -0.33 6.39
C GLY A 75 -23.48 -1.19 5.79
N SER A 76 -23.24 -1.89 4.67
CA SER A 76 -24.19 -2.83 4.06
C SER A 76 -23.73 -4.30 4.11
N GLY A 77 -22.83 -4.65 5.04
CA GLY A 77 -22.23 -5.98 5.16
C GLY A 77 -23.01 -6.97 6.03
N SER A 78 -22.64 -8.25 5.96
CA SER A 78 -23.04 -9.29 6.91
C SER A 78 -21.94 -9.48 7.97
N ALA A 79 -22.28 -10.04 9.13
CA ALA A 79 -21.30 -10.34 10.18
C ALA A 79 -20.11 -11.18 9.68
N GLU A 80 -20.34 -12.10 8.74
CA GLU A 80 -19.31 -12.92 8.11
C GLU A 80 -18.31 -12.08 7.30
N LEU A 81 -18.78 -11.08 6.55
CA LEU A 81 -17.92 -10.14 5.82
C LEU A 81 -17.14 -9.24 6.77
N ASP A 82 -17.75 -8.84 7.89
CA ASP A 82 -17.06 -8.03 8.91
C ASP A 82 -15.95 -8.84 9.58
N PHE A 83 -16.15 -10.13 9.89
CA PHE A 83 -15.08 -11.01 10.38
C PHE A 83 -13.95 -11.17 9.35
N ALA A 84 -14.28 -11.33 8.07
CA ALA A 84 -13.28 -11.41 7.00
C ALA A 84 -12.47 -10.10 6.85
N SER A 85 -12.99 -8.97 7.32
CA SER A 85 -12.27 -7.68 7.29
C SER A 85 -11.28 -7.47 8.44
N VAL A 86 -11.30 -8.34 9.47
CA VAL A 86 -10.39 -8.25 10.61
C VAL A 86 -9.01 -8.79 10.21
N GLN A 87 -8.05 -7.89 10.10
CA GLN A 87 -6.65 -8.21 9.82
C GLN A 87 -5.88 -8.56 11.11
N ARG A 88 -4.81 -9.34 10.98
CA ARG A 88 -3.92 -9.74 12.08
C ARG A 88 -2.47 -9.53 11.67
N ALA A 89 -1.77 -8.69 12.42
CA ALA A 89 -0.35 -8.39 12.18
C ALA A 89 0.56 -9.07 13.21
N ASN A 90 1.75 -9.46 12.77
CA ASN A 90 2.88 -9.89 13.59
C ASN A 90 4.19 -9.28 13.06
N PRO A 91 4.52 -8.02 13.41
CA PRO A 91 5.69 -7.31 12.88
C PRO A 91 7.04 -8.00 13.14
N GLU A 92 7.14 -8.83 14.17
CA GLU A 92 8.34 -9.61 14.47
C GLU A 92 8.63 -10.66 13.38
N MET A 93 7.59 -11.29 12.85
CA MET A 93 7.71 -12.23 11.73
C MET A 93 8.22 -11.51 10.48
N GLN A 94 7.68 -10.32 10.19
CA GLN A 94 8.15 -9.50 9.07
C GLN A 94 9.61 -9.07 9.27
N ARG A 95 10.04 -8.77 10.50
CA ARG A 95 11.45 -8.45 10.78
C ARG A 95 12.36 -9.64 10.49
N ARG A 96 11.99 -10.87 10.87
CA ARG A 96 12.76 -12.09 10.56
C ARG A 96 12.88 -12.31 9.06
N ALA A 97 11.80 -12.14 8.31
CA ALA A 97 11.83 -12.22 6.85
C ALA A 97 12.72 -11.12 6.24
N GLN A 98 12.65 -9.89 6.75
CA GLN A 98 13.51 -8.79 6.30
C GLN A 98 14.99 -9.10 6.52
N GLU A 99 15.39 -9.69 7.65
CA GLU A 99 16.79 -10.06 7.88
C GLU A 99 17.30 -11.07 6.84
N VAL A 100 16.48 -12.06 6.44
CA VAL A 100 16.84 -12.98 5.35
C VAL A 100 17.05 -12.23 4.05
N ILE A 101 16.14 -11.32 3.70
CA ILE A 101 16.25 -10.49 2.49
C ILE A 101 17.55 -9.66 2.53
N ASP A 102 17.84 -9.01 3.67
CA ASP A 102 19.04 -8.22 3.87
C ASP A 102 20.31 -9.08 3.73
N ARG A 103 20.32 -10.31 4.26
CA ARG A 103 21.44 -11.24 4.11
C ARG A 103 21.63 -11.68 2.66
N CYS A 104 20.55 -12.00 1.95
CA CYS A 104 20.59 -12.34 0.53
C CYS A 104 21.21 -11.20 -0.29
N ILE A 105 20.75 -9.97 -0.08
CA ILE A 105 21.27 -8.77 -0.75
C ILE A 105 22.74 -8.51 -0.38
N ALA A 106 23.12 -8.70 0.88
CA ALA A 106 24.48 -8.48 1.35
C ALA A 106 25.52 -9.39 0.68
N LEU A 107 25.10 -10.52 0.10
CA LEU A 107 25.97 -11.45 -0.63
C LEU A 107 26.41 -10.96 -2.02
N GLY A 108 25.86 -9.84 -2.53
CA GLY A 108 26.22 -9.27 -3.83
C GLY A 108 25.94 -10.24 -4.98
N ASP A 109 26.95 -10.55 -5.79
CA ASP A 109 26.84 -11.50 -6.92
C ASP A 109 26.38 -12.91 -6.52
N ARG A 110 26.47 -13.26 -5.23
CA ARG A 110 25.99 -14.54 -4.68
C ARG A 110 24.58 -14.46 -4.09
N ASN A 111 23.83 -13.38 -4.34
CA ASN A 111 22.44 -13.26 -3.93
C ASN A 111 21.61 -14.39 -4.54
N PRO A 112 20.96 -15.25 -3.72
CA PRO A 112 20.19 -16.38 -4.22
C PRO A 112 18.83 -15.98 -4.80
N LEU A 113 18.35 -14.76 -4.53
CA LEU A 113 17.03 -14.29 -4.95
C LEU A 113 17.03 -13.94 -6.44
N VAL A 114 16.16 -14.63 -7.20
CA VAL A 114 15.91 -14.32 -8.63
C VAL A 114 14.79 -13.28 -8.74
N SER A 115 13.69 -13.53 -8.05
CA SER A 115 12.53 -12.64 -7.99
C SER A 115 11.90 -12.72 -6.61
N LEU A 116 11.29 -11.62 -6.17
CA LEU A 116 10.56 -11.50 -4.91
C LEU A 116 9.31 -10.63 -5.14
N HIS A 117 8.22 -10.97 -4.47
CA HIS A 117 6.97 -10.23 -4.48
C HIS A 117 6.30 -10.34 -3.10
N ASP A 118 5.59 -9.30 -2.67
CA ASP A 118 4.78 -9.34 -1.46
C ASP A 118 3.52 -10.19 -1.64
N VAL A 119 2.93 -10.61 -0.52
CA VAL A 119 1.63 -11.28 -0.50
C VAL A 119 0.62 -10.35 0.18
N GLY A 120 -0.31 -9.83 -0.62
CA GLY A 120 -1.38 -8.93 -0.16
C GLY A 120 -2.77 -9.48 -0.48
N ALA A 121 -3.58 -8.66 -1.16
CA ALA A 121 -4.94 -8.99 -1.53
C ALA A 121 -4.99 -10.26 -2.42
N GLY A 122 -5.93 -11.16 -2.12
CA GLY A 122 -6.03 -12.47 -2.79
C GLY A 122 -4.96 -13.49 -2.37
N GLY A 123 -3.99 -13.12 -1.53
CA GLY A 123 -3.01 -14.07 -0.98
C GLY A 123 -2.13 -14.72 -2.05
N LEU A 124 -1.84 -16.01 -1.86
CA LEU A 124 -1.01 -16.79 -2.78
C LEU A 124 -1.66 -16.98 -4.14
N SER A 125 -3.00 -16.91 -4.20
CA SER A 125 -3.77 -16.99 -5.44
C SER A 125 -3.55 -15.84 -6.39
N ASN A 126 -3.07 -14.70 -5.89
CA ASN A 126 -2.63 -13.58 -6.73
C ASN A 126 -1.11 -13.59 -6.90
N ALA A 127 -0.38 -13.67 -5.78
CA ALA A 127 1.06 -13.43 -5.77
C ALA A 127 1.87 -14.43 -6.61
N PHE A 128 1.58 -15.73 -6.55
CA PHE A 128 2.32 -16.71 -7.34
C PHE A 128 1.98 -16.67 -8.83
N PRO A 129 0.69 -16.65 -9.22
CA PRO A 129 0.34 -16.51 -10.62
C PRO A 129 0.93 -15.25 -11.26
N GLU A 130 0.90 -14.09 -10.59
CA GLU A 130 1.56 -12.88 -11.09
C GLU A 130 3.07 -13.09 -11.26
N LEU A 131 3.74 -13.64 -10.23
CA LEU A 131 5.18 -13.85 -10.24
C LEU A 131 5.66 -14.74 -11.41
N VAL A 132 4.94 -15.82 -11.73
CA VAL A 132 5.30 -16.69 -12.87
C VAL A 132 4.78 -16.17 -14.21
N HIS A 133 3.63 -15.48 -14.24
CA HIS A 133 3.06 -14.90 -15.45
C HIS A 133 3.95 -13.80 -16.03
N ASP A 134 4.47 -12.92 -15.18
CA ASP A 134 5.39 -11.84 -15.57
C ASP A 134 6.68 -12.36 -16.21
N ALA A 135 7.06 -13.61 -15.88
CA ALA A 135 8.18 -14.31 -16.49
C ALA A 135 7.81 -15.16 -17.73
N GLY A 136 6.52 -15.19 -18.11
CA GLY A 136 6.02 -16.01 -19.23
C GLY A 136 6.04 -17.50 -18.94
N LEU A 137 5.91 -17.90 -17.67
CA LEU A 137 5.96 -19.29 -17.20
C LEU A 137 4.64 -19.71 -16.54
N GLY A 138 4.52 -21.00 -16.25
CA GLY A 138 3.51 -21.56 -15.35
C GLY A 138 4.12 -21.96 -14.00
N GLY A 139 3.38 -22.75 -13.23
CA GLY A 139 3.87 -23.31 -11.98
C GLY A 139 3.11 -24.55 -11.54
N ASP A 140 3.86 -25.53 -11.01
CA ASP A 140 3.33 -26.73 -10.35
C ASP A 140 3.57 -26.60 -8.85
N PHE A 141 2.49 -26.58 -8.07
CA PHE A 141 2.49 -26.31 -6.64
C PHE A 141 1.93 -27.48 -5.83
N ASN A 142 2.51 -27.71 -4.67
CA ASN A 142 2.00 -28.61 -3.64
C ASN A 142 1.33 -27.81 -2.52
N LEU A 143 0.00 -27.85 -2.46
CA LEU A 143 -0.80 -27.15 -1.48
C LEU A 143 -0.41 -27.52 -0.03
N ARG A 144 -0.03 -28.78 0.20
CA ARG A 144 0.31 -29.29 1.54
C ARG A 144 1.73 -28.96 1.99
N ALA A 145 2.54 -28.34 1.12
CA ALA A 145 3.83 -27.78 1.50
C ALA A 145 3.69 -26.36 2.11
N ILE A 146 2.54 -25.70 1.96
CA ILE A 146 2.31 -24.35 2.48
C ILE A 146 2.25 -24.41 4.02
N PRO A 147 3.07 -23.61 4.75
CA PRO A 147 2.99 -23.52 6.19
C PRO A 147 1.59 -23.07 6.62
N ASN A 148 0.95 -23.80 7.52
CA ASN A 148 -0.45 -23.60 7.90
C ASN A 148 -0.66 -23.92 9.39
N ASP A 149 -1.18 -22.93 10.14
CA ASP A 149 -1.52 -23.06 11.57
C ASP A 149 -2.98 -23.44 11.81
N GLU A 150 -3.80 -23.50 10.75
CA GLU A 150 -5.21 -23.90 10.79
C GLU A 150 -5.45 -25.13 9.89
N PRO A 151 -5.25 -26.36 10.40
CA PRO A 151 -5.32 -27.58 9.59
C PRO A 151 -6.71 -27.88 9.01
N GLY A 152 -7.77 -27.23 9.54
CA GLY A 152 -9.14 -27.35 9.04
C GLY A 152 -9.45 -26.53 7.79
N MET A 153 -8.51 -25.70 7.30
CA MET A 153 -8.72 -24.86 6.13
C MET A 153 -8.96 -25.68 4.85
N SER A 154 -9.95 -25.27 4.07
CA SER A 154 -10.19 -25.80 2.72
C SER A 154 -9.07 -25.40 1.76
N PRO A 155 -8.91 -26.06 0.60
CA PRO A 155 -7.95 -25.64 -0.41
C PRO A 155 -8.08 -24.18 -0.84
N LEU A 156 -9.33 -23.70 -0.98
CA LEU A 156 -9.61 -22.30 -1.27
C LEU A 156 -9.09 -21.38 -0.16
N ALA A 157 -9.33 -21.73 1.11
CA ALA A 157 -8.87 -20.92 2.23
C ALA A 157 -7.33 -20.91 2.29
N ILE A 158 -6.65 -22.05 2.10
CA ILE A 158 -5.18 -22.13 2.14
C ILE A 158 -4.56 -21.26 1.04
N TRP A 159 -5.14 -21.27 -0.16
CA TRP A 159 -4.60 -20.56 -1.32
C TRP A 159 -4.95 -19.06 -1.33
N CYS A 160 -6.14 -18.68 -0.87
CA CYS A 160 -6.68 -17.32 -1.04
C CYS A 160 -6.73 -16.49 0.25
N ASN A 161 -6.31 -17.01 1.41
CA ASN A 161 -6.24 -16.20 2.62
C ASN A 161 -5.23 -15.06 2.48
N GLU A 162 -5.50 -13.95 3.16
CA GLU A 162 -4.67 -12.76 3.20
C GLU A 162 -3.89 -12.69 4.53
N SER A 163 -3.43 -13.84 5.04
CA SER A 163 -2.51 -13.86 6.19
C SER A 163 -1.28 -13.00 5.91
N GLN A 164 -0.87 -12.23 6.92
CA GLN A 164 0.15 -11.19 6.82
C GLN A 164 1.58 -11.77 6.91
N GLU A 165 2.58 -10.91 6.73
CA GLU A 165 4.01 -11.21 6.83
C GLU A 165 4.49 -12.36 5.94
N ARG A 166 4.02 -12.40 4.69
CA ARG A 166 4.43 -13.39 3.68
C ARG A 166 4.99 -12.73 2.42
N TYR A 167 5.97 -13.38 1.85
CA TYR A 167 6.61 -13.04 0.58
C TYR A 167 6.67 -14.28 -0.29
N VAL A 168 6.45 -14.11 -1.60
CA VAL A 168 6.73 -15.16 -2.59
C VAL A 168 8.03 -14.84 -3.29
N LEU A 169 8.86 -15.85 -3.51
CA LEU A 169 10.15 -15.68 -4.15
C LEU A 169 10.53 -16.87 -5.03
N ALA A 170 11.39 -16.59 -6.01
CA ALA A 170 12.01 -17.60 -6.86
C ALA A 170 13.51 -17.67 -6.58
N ILE A 171 14.04 -18.89 -6.47
CA ILE A 171 15.49 -19.15 -6.38
C ILE A 171 15.89 -20.29 -7.32
N ARG A 172 17.17 -20.33 -7.69
CA ARG A 172 17.73 -21.49 -8.40
C ARG A 172 17.79 -22.70 -7.46
N PRO A 173 17.56 -23.94 -7.92
CA PRO A 173 17.63 -25.13 -7.06
C PRO A 173 18.96 -25.30 -6.32
N ALA A 174 20.07 -24.94 -6.98
CA ALA A 174 21.41 -24.98 -6.38
C ALA A 174 21.59 -24.00 -5.21
N SER A 175 20.73 -22.98 -5.10
CA SER A 175 20.78 -21.97 -4.03
C SER A 175 19.99 -22.37 -2.79
N LEU A 176 19.19 -23.45 -2.84
CA LEU A 176 18.35 -23.87 -1.72
C LEU A 176 19.14 -24.13 -0.43
N PRO A 177 20.31 -24.80 -0.43
CA PRO A 177 21.07 -25.01 0.80
C PRO A 177 21.50 -23.70 1.47
N LEU A 178 21.99 -22.74 0.67
CA LEU A 178 22.37 -21.41 1.17
C LEU A 178 21.15 -20.66 1.72
N PHE A 179 20.04 -20.65 0.98
CA PHE A 179 18.82 -19.99 1.42
C PHE A 179 18.27 -20.59 2.73
N THR A 180 18.35 -21.91 2.86
CA THR A 180 17.95 -22.63 4.08
C THR A 180 18.80 -22.19 5.28
N GLU A 181 20.12 -22.13 5.14
CA GLU A 181 21.04 -21.67 6.20
C GLU A 181 20.69 -20.24 6.66
N LEU A 182 20.42 -19.33 5.71
CA LEU A 182 20.03 -17.96 6.02
C LEU A 182 18.70 -17.90 6.80
N CYS A 183 17.68 -18.63 6.34
CA CYS A 183 16.39 -18.71 7.01
C CYS A 183 16.50 -19.31 8.41
N GLU A 184 17.25 -20.39 8.60
CA GLU A 184 17.44 -21.03 9.91
C GLU A 184 18.18 -20.09 10.89
N ARG A 185 19.20 -19.36 10.41
CA ARG A 185 19.93 -18.37 11.20
C ARG A 185 19.02 -17.26 11.72
N GLU A 186 18.14 -16.73 10.87
CA GLU A 186 17.18 -15.68 11.26
C GLU A 186 15.89 -16.24 11.88
N ARG A 187 15.77 -17.57 11.94
CA ARG A 187 14.55 -18.26 12.34
C ARG A 187 13.37 -17.86 11.47
N ALA A 188 13.55 -17.46 10.22
CA ALA A 188 12.46 -17.11 9.33
C ALA A 188 11.87 -18.41 8.73
N PRO A 189 10.58 -18.72 8.97
CA PRO A 189 9.97 -19.90 8.36
C PRO A 189 9.88 -19.71 6.84
N PHE A 190 10.14 -20.77 6.10
CA PHE A 190 9.92 -20.78 4.67
C PHE A 190 9.52 -22.19 4.22
N ALA A 191 8.93 -22.28 3.03
CA ALA A 191 8.67 -23.55 2.38
C ALA A 191 8.86 -23.43 0.87
N VAL A 192 9.52 -24.43 0.27
CA VAL A 192 9.46 -24.66 -1.17
C VAL A 192 8.10 -25.29 -1.44
N ILE A 193 7.23 -24.57 -2.14
CA ILE A 193 5.86 -25.03 -2.39
C ILE A 193 5.62 -25.44 -3.83
N GLY A 194 6.59 -25.21 -4.73
CA GLY A 194 6.44 -25.56 -6.13
C GLY A 194 7.67 -25.28 -6.97
N THR A 195 7.52 -25.46 -8.28
CA THR A 195 8.53 -25.18 -9.29
C THR A 195 7.93 -24.42 -10.46
N ALA A 196 8.67 -23.45 -11.00
CA ALA A 196 8.30 -22.77 -12.23
C ALA A 196 8.38 -23.73 -13.43
N THR A 197 7.42 -23.63 -14.34
CA THR A 197 7.33 -24.53 -15.52
C THR A 197 7.33 -23.75 -16.82
N ARG A 198 8.03 -24.25 -17.85
CA ARG A 198 7.99 -23.68 -19.20
C ARG A 198 6.58 -23.69 -19.79
N GLU A 199 5.80 -24.72 -19.50
CA GLU A 199 4.39 -24.74 -19.87
C GLU A 199 3.64 -23.70 -19.03
N GLN A 200 2.94 -22.77 -19.70
CA GLN A 200 2.13 -21.73 -19.06
C GLN A 200 0.81 -22.29 -18.51
N HIS A 201 0.95 -23.18 -17.54
CA HIS A 201 -0.12 -23.87 -16.85
C HIS A 201 0.03 -23.68 -15.34
N LEU A 202 -1.08 -23.44 -14.65
CA LEU A 202 -1.13 -23.36 -13.19
C LEU A 202 -1.75 -24.64 -12.67
N THR A 203 -0.95 -25.44 -11.97
CA THR A 203 -1.41 -26.64 -11.29
C THR A 203 -1.12 -26.52 -9.81
N VAL A 204 -2.16 -26.65 -8.98
CA VAL A 204 -2.04 -26.75 -7.51
C VAL A 204 -2.56 -28.11 -7.12
N ARG A 205 -1.68 -28.96 -6.60
CA ARG A 205 -1.93 -30.33 -6.19
C ARG A 205 -2.18 -30.42 -4.70
N ASP A 206 -3.10 -31.30 -4.32
CA ASP A 206 -3.38 -31.61 -2.93
C ASP A 206 -3.20 -33.11 -2.67
N ALA A 207 -2.05 -33.46 -2.10
CA ALA A 207 -1.71 -34.85 -1.77
C ALA A 207 -2.60 -35.45 -0.67
N HIS A 208 -3.31 -34.64 0.13
CA HIS A 208 -4.20 -35.14 1.17
C HIS A 208 -5.51 -35.70 0.60
N PHE A 209 -6.02 -35.07 -0.47
CA PHE A 209 -7.23 -35.51 -1.16
C PHE A 209 -6.97 -36.21 -2.49
N ASP A 210 -5.71 -36.40 -2.86
CA ASP A 210 -5.26 -37.01 -4.11
C ASP A 210 -5.92 -36.37 -5.35
N ASN A 211 -5.93 -35.03 -5.39
CA ASN A 211 -6.53 -34.26 -6.47
C ASN A 211 -5.72 -32.99 -6.81
N ALA A 212 -6.19 -32.24 -7.80
CA ALA A 212 -5.66 -30.93 -8.17
C ALA A 212 -6.77 -29.87 -8.05
N PRO A 213 -6.86 -29.14 -6.92
CA PRO A 213 -7.87 -28.09 -6.74
C PRO A 213 -7.82 -26.99 -7.80
N ILE A 214 -6.64 -26.76 -8.40
CA ILE A 214 -6.46 -25.84 -9.53
C ILE A 214 -5.67 -26.57 -10.60
N ASP A 215 -6.22 -26.61 -11.81
CA ASP A 215 -5.58 -27.16 -13.00
C ASP A 215 -6.09 -26.38 -14.21
N LEU A 216 -5.42 -25.28 -14.55
CA LEU A 216 -5.87 -24.38 -15.60
C LEU A 216 -4.72 -23.72 -16.38
N PRO A 217 -4.91 -23.44 -17.69
CA PRO A 217 -3.98 -22.62 -18.45
C PRO A 217 -3.91 -21.18 -17.93
N MET A 218 -2.72 -20.58 -17.92
CA MET A 218 -2.51 -19.22 -17.40
C MET A 218 -3.37 -18.15 -18.09
N HIS A 219 -3.62 -18.29 -19.40
CA HIS A 219 -4.44 -17.34 -20.17
C HIS A 219 -5.91 -17.32 -19.75
N THR A 220 -6.40 -18.38 -19.10
CA THR A 220 -7.76 -18.42 -18.55
C THR A 220 -7.86 -17.56 -17.29
N LEU A 221 -6.80 -17.53 -16.48
CA LEU A 221 -6.73 -16.74 -15.25
C LEU A 221 -6.48 -15.25 -15.55
N PHE A 222 -5.52 -14.95 -16.42
CA PHE A 222 -5.13 -13.59 -16.82
C PHE A 222 -5.85 -13.10 -18.07
N GLY A 223 -6.99 -13.70 -18.42
CA GLY A 223 -7.78 -13.30 -19.57
C GLY A 223 -8.07 -11.79 -19.55
N HIS A 224 -8.17 -11.19 -20.73
CA HIS A 224 -8.44 -9.75 -20.85
C HIS A 224 -9.95 -9.52 -21.01
N PRO A 225 -10.72 -9.28 -19.93
CA PRO A 225 -12.07 -8.76 -20.09
C PRO A 225 -12.01 -7.42 -20.86
N PRO A 226 -13.06 -7.07 -21.62
CA PRO A 226 -13.10 -5.79 -22.33
C PRO A 226 -12.86 -4.64 -21.36
N LYS A 227 -12.08 -3.63 -21.79
CA LYS A 227 -11.79 -2.45 -20.99
C LYS A 227 -13.10 -1.80 -20.54
N MET A 228 -13.20 -1.49 -19.24
CA MET A 228 -14.35 -0.81 -18.68
C MET A 228 -14.53 0.56 -19.36
N GLN A 229 -15.74 0.81 -19.87
CA GLN A 229 -16.13 2.13 -20.36
C GLN A 229 -17.03 2.80 -19.31
N ARG A 230 -16.67 4.02 -18.89
CA ARG A 230 -17.48 4.83 -17.98
C ARG A 230 -17.93 6.11 -18.68
N THR A 231 -19.22 6.36 -18.63
CA THR A 231 -19.82 7.64 -19.06
C THR A 231 -20.26 8.38 -17.81
N ALA A 232 -19.59 9.48 -17.50
CA ALA A 232 -19.88 10.31 -16.33
C ALA A 232 -20.26 11.73 -16.76
N LYS A 233 -21.05 12.41 -15.92
CA LYS A 233 -21.45 13.81 -16.13
C LYS A 233 -20.84 14.67 -15.03
N SER A 234 -20.22 15.78 -15.42
CA SER A 234 -19.73 16.78 -14.47
C SER A 234 -20.90 17.42 -13.73
N LEU A 235 -20.73 17.61 -12.43
CA LEU A 235 -21.64 18.39 -11.59
C LEU A 235 -20.86 19.55 -10.99
N HIS A 236 -21.46 20.74 -11.02
CA HIS A 236 -20.89 21.96 -10.44
C HIS A 236 -21.90 22.50 -9.44
N PRO A 237 -21.84 22.07 -8.17
CA PRO A 237 -22.77 22.54 -7.16
C PRO A 237 -22.59 24.04 -6.91
N HIS A 238 -23.71 24.76 -6.77
CA HIS A 238 -23.71 26.17 -6.38
C HIS A 238 -23.79 26.27 -4.86
N PHE A 239 -22.66 26.65 -4.24
CA PHE A 239 -22.56 26.86 -2.81
C PHE A 239 -23.01 28.26 -2.43
N ALA A 240 -23.63 28.40 -1.26
CA ALA A 240 -23.88 29.71 -0.67
C ALA A 240 -22.56 30.46 -0.43
N GLU A 241 -22.60 31.79 -0.57
CA GLU A 241 -21.46 32.67 -0.31
C GLU A 241 -21.01 32.56 1.16
N PHE A 242 -19.69 32.55 1.39
CA PHE A 242 -19.12 32.52 2.73
C PHE A 242 -19.31 33.88 3.41
N LYS A 243 -20.15 33.92 4.44
CA LYS A 243 -20.43 35.13 5.22
C LYS A 243 -19.44 35.28 6.36
N THR A 244 -18.80 36.45 6.44
CA THR A 244 -17.83 36.78 7.50
C THR A 244 -18.41 37.66 8.60
N ASP A 245 -19.62 38.21 8.42
CA ASP A 245 -20.17 39.27 9.27
C ASP A 245 -20.31 38.87 10.75
N GLU A 246 -20.53 37.57 11.01
CA GLU A 246 -20.71 37.02 12.36
C GLU A 246 -19.41 36.42 12.94
N ILE A 247 -18.31 36.43 12.20
CA ILE A 247 -17.06 35.80 12.62
C ILE A 247 -16.23 36.76 13.46
N ARG A 248 -16.14 36.47 14.76
CA ARG A 248 -15.18 37.14 15.65
C ARG A 248 -13.80 36.48 15.56
N LEU A 249 -12.75 37.29 15.46
CA LEU A 249 -11.39 36.79 15.28
C LEU A 249 -10.86 35.98 16.47
N ASP A 250 -11.14 36.42 17.70
CA ASP A 250 -10.74 35.73 18.93
C ASP A 250 -11.36 34.33 19.02
N GLU A 251 -12.64 34.22 18.67
CA GLU A 251 -13.34 32.94 18.58
C GLU A 251 -12.81 32.07 17.44
N ALA A 252 -12.59 32.66 16.26
CA ALA A 252 -12.08 31.94 15.10
C ALA A 252 -10.72 31.31 15.36
N ILE A 253 -9.80 32.03 16.03
CA ILE A 253 -8.49 31.50 16.42
C ILE A 253 -8.66 30.28 17.33
N ASN A 254 -9.49 30.37 18.37
CA ASN A 254 -9.73 29.25 19.28
C ASN A 254 -10.34 28.04 18.57
N ARG A 255 -11.33 28.25 17.68
CA ARG A 255 -11.96 27.19 16.90
C ARG A 255 -10.97 26.52 15.95
N VAL A 256 -10.18 27.31 15.22
CA VAL A 256 -9.18 26.80 14.26
C VAL A 256 -8.09 26.02 14.97
N LEU A 257 -7.54 26.52 16.08
CA LEU A 257 -6.52 25.80 16.85
C LEU A 257 -7.06 24.54 17.54
N SER A 258 -8.37 24.49 17.79
CA SER A 258 -9.05 23.30 18.36
C SER A 258 -9.47 22.27 17.32
N LEU A 259 -9.45 22.63 16.02
CA LEU A 259 -9.78 21.69 14.95
C LEU A 259 -8.71 20.59 14.90
N PRO A 260 -9.05 19.29 15.01
CA PRO A 260 -8.04 18.24 15.07
C PRO A 260 -7.10 18.18 13.87
N THR A 261 -7.54 18.64 12.69
CA THR A 261 -6.68 18.80 11.50
C THR A 261 -5.52 19.80 11.74
N VAL A 262 -5.73 20.83 12.55
CA VAL A 262 -4.74 21.90 12.87
C VAL A 262 -4.03 21.66 14.21
N ALA A 263 -4.75 21.17 15.22
CA ALA A 263 -4.27 21.00 16.59
C ALA A 263 -2.98 20.16 16.71
N ASP A 264 -2.32 20.21 17.86
CA ASP A 264 -1.11 19.43 18.15
C ASP A 264 -1.28 17.92 17.86
N LYS A 265 -0.28 17.31 17.21
CA LYS A 265 -0.31 15.91 16.75
C LYS A 265 0.54 14.96 17.59
N ARG A 266 0.98 15.36 18.79
CA ARG A 266 1.88 14.57 19.65
C ARG A 266 1.36 13.16 19.90
N PHE A 267 0.05 13.00 20.09
CA PHE A 267 -0.59 11.69 20.33
C PHE A 267 -0.39 10.68 19.17
N LEU A 268 -0.16 11.15 17.94
CA LEU A 268 0.15 10.30 16.79
C LEU A 268 1.65 10.05 16.61
N ILE A 269 2.49 10.92 17.19
CA ILE A 269 3.92 11.00 16.91
C ILE A 269 4.70 10.23 17.97
N THR A 270 4.38 10.41 19.25
CA THR A 270 5.16 9.84 20.35
C THR A 270 4.92 8.35 20.57
N ILE A 271 3.91 7.77 19.92
CA ILE A 271 3.62 6.34 19.94
C ILE A 271 4.48 5.53 18.94
N GLY A 272 5.04 6.21 17.93
CA GLY A 272 5.93 5.61 16.94
C GLY A 272 7.39 5.92 17.24
N ASP A 273 8.28 4.95 16.99
CA ASP A 273 9.72 5.16 17.03
C ASP A 273 10.15 6.19 15.96
N ARG A 274 11.14 7.02 16.27
CA ARG A 274 11.67 8.08 15.39
C ARG A 274 13.20 8.15 15.42
N SER A 275 13.86 7.06 15.79
CA SER A 275 15.30 7.00 16.03
C SER A 275 15.95 5.67 15.63
N VAL A 276 15.16 4.60 15.47
CA VAL A 276 15.65 3.28 15.05
C VAL A 276 16.42 3.39 13.74
N GLY A 277 17.56 2.70 13.67
CA GLY A 277 18.50 2.79 12.55
C GLY A 277 19.51 3.94 12.66
N GLY A 278 19.29 4.94 13.51
CA GLY A 278 20.27 6.01 13.77
C GLY A 278 20.49 7.01 12.63
N LEU A 279 19.68 6.94 11.57
CA LEU A 279 19.79 7.77 10.36
C LEU A 279 18.72 8.88 10.29
N VAL A 280 17.93 9.09 11.34
CA VAL A 280 16.91 10.16 11.36
C VAL A 280 17.58 11.50 11.64
N VAL A 281 17.59 12.40 10.66
CA VAL A 281 18.17 13.75 10.77
C VAL A 281 17.11 14.75 11.21
N ARG A 282 15.90 14.65 10.64
CA ARG A 282 14.76 15.49 11.00
C ARG A 282 13.51 14.65 11.23
N ASP A 283 13.12 14.51 12.49
CA ASP A 283 11.81 14.02 12.89
C ASP A 283 10.79 15.17 13.02
N GLN A 284 9.56 14.82 13.38
CA GLN A 284 8.43 15.74 13.52
C GLN A 284 8.61 16.77 14.65
N MET A 285 9.40 16.46 15.69
CA MET A 285 9.54 17.28 16.90
C MET A 285 10.65 18.32 16.72
N VAL A 286 10.33 19.61 16.92
CA VAL A 286 11.24 20.72 16.62
C VAL A 286 11.66 21.45 17.89
N GLY A 287 12.97 21.76 17.96
CA GLY A 287 13.59 22.63 18.95
C GLY A 287 13.61 22.08 20.38
N PRO A 288 14.12 22.84 21.35
CA PRO A 288 14.27 22.40 22.74
C PRO A 288 12.95 21.97 23.43
N TRP A 289 11.82 22.49 22.95
CA TRP A 289 10.49 22.19 23.48
C TRP A 289 9.81 21.00 22.79
N GLN A 290 10.46 20.40 21.78
CA GLN A 290 9.96 19.23 21.07
C GLN A 290 8.51 19.41 20.58
N VAL A 291 8.26 20.51 19.86
CA VAL A 291 6.93 20.84 19.33
C VAL A 291 6.73 20.16 17.97
N PRO A 292 5.62 19.43 17.73
CA PRO A 292 5.44 18.61 16.52
C PRO A 292 5.05 19.43 15.28
N VAL A 293 5.99 20.21 14.74
CA VAL A 293 5.74 21.19 13.67
C VAL A 293 6.74 21.15 12.51
N ALA A 294 7.55 20.09 12.39
CA ALA A 294 8.41 19.95 11.20
C ALA A 294 7.55 19.67 9.95
N ASP A 295 7.81 20.40 8.87
CA ASP A 295 7.06 20.30 7.61
C ASP A 295 7.42 19.05 6.79
N CYS A 296 8.67 18.58 6.90
CA CYS A 296 9.17 17.40 6.22
C CYS A 296 10.04 16.53 7.14
N ALA A 297 10.15 15.24 6.81
CA ALA A 297 11.12 14.34 7.41
C ALA A 297 12.40 14.27 6.56
N VAL A 298 13.55 14.11 7.21
CA VAL A 298 14.85 13.94 6.55
C VAL A 298 15.61 12.78 7.18
N THR A 299 16.09 11.87 6.34
CA THR A 299 16.96 10.74 6.72
C THR A 299 18.32 10.88 6.05
N ALA A 300 19.38 10.43 6.71
CA ALA A 300 20.71 10.32 6.12
C ALA A 300 20.82 9.02 5.33
N THR A 301 21.56 9.04 4.22
CA THR A 301 21.81 7.84 3.40
C THR A 301 22.60 6.79 4.18
N ASP A 302 23.59 7.23 4.96
CA ASP A 302 24.41 6.38 5.84
C ASP A 302 25.06 7.21 6.96
N PHE A 303 25.99 6.61 7.71
CA PHE A 303 26.70 7.25 8.83
C PHE A 303 27.95 8.06 8.42
N TYR A 304 28.28 8.13 7.14
CA TYR A 304 29.54 8.68 6.63
C TYR A 304 29.34 9.87 5.69
N HIS A 305 28.21 9.94 5.00
CA HIS A 305 27.92 10.96 4.00
C HIS A 305 26.90 11.99 4.52
N GLU A 306 27.01 13.21 4.01
CA GLU A 306 26.06 14.31 4.27
C GLU A 306 24.90 14.33 3.27
N THR A 307 24.59 13.19 2.65
CA THR A 307 23.45 13.01 1.73
C THR A 307 22.31 12.31 2.43
N GLY A 308 21.12 12.38 1.84
CA GLY A 308 19.92 11.82 2.45
C GLY A 308 18.69 11.89 1.58
N GLU A 309 17.58 11.48 2.17
CA GLU A 309 16.26 11.48 1.56
C GLU A 309 15.31 12.39 2.34
N ALA A 310 14.34 12.97 1.63
CA ALA A 310 13.32 13.82 2.24
C ALA A 310 11.91 13.31 1.91
N MET A 311 11.01 13.38 2.89
CA MET A 311 9.60 13.03 2.73
C MET A 311 8.72 14.19 3.17
N ALA A 312 7.73 14.51 2.35
CA ALA A 312 6.65 15.43 2.69
C ALA A 312 5.32 14.87 2.18
N MET A 313 4.23 15.31 2.80
CA MET A 313 2.87 14.99 2.41
C MET A 313 2.10 16.29 2.22
N GLY A 314 1.20 16.31 1.24
CA GLY A 314 0.29 17.42 1.00
C GLY A 314 -1.05 16.86 0.54
N GLU A 315 -2.12 17.45 1.03
CA GLU A 315 -3.48 17.02 0.78
C GLU A 315 -4.45 18.15 1.05
N ARG A 316 -5.55 18.23 0.30
CA ARG A 316 -6.57 19.23 0.56
C ARG A 316 -7.95 18.78 0.15
N ALA A 317 -8.32 17.57 0.56
CA ALA A 317 -9.56 16.93 0.15
C ALA A 317 -10.85 17.78 0.36
N PRO A 318 -10.98 18.63 1.40
CA PRO A 318 -12.14 19.54 1.50
C PRO A 318 -12.32 20.49 0.31
N ILE A 319 -11.25 20.90 -0.37
CA ILE A 319 -11.36 21.72 -1.58
C ILE A 319 -12.05 20.95 -2.69
N ALA A 320 -11.95 19.61 -2.73
CA ALA A 320 -12.54 18.79 -3.79
C ALA A 320 -14.08 18.84 -3.81
N VAL A 321 -14.70 19.21 -2.69
CA VAL A 321 -16.14 19.45 -2.63
C VAL A 321 -16.55 20.64 -3.50
N LEU A 322 -15.66 21.62 -3.64
CA LEU A 322 -15.85 22.83 -4.46
C LEU A 322 -15.26 22.65 -5.87
N ASP A 323 -13.99 22.23 -5.94
CA ASP A 323 -13.19 22.09 -7.16
C ASP A 323 -12.13 20.99 -6.96
N ALA A 324 -12.41 19.79 -7.48
CA ALA A 324 -11.51 18.63 -7.37
C ALA A 324 -10.16 18.82 -8.10
N PRO A 325 -10.10 19.35 -9.34
CA PRO A 325 -8.83 19.76 -9.94
C PRO A 325 -8.00 20.71 -9.07
N ALA A 326 -8.63 21.72 -8.44
CA ALA A 326 -7.93 22.63 -7.53
C ALA A 326 -7.40 21.93 -6.29
N SER A 327 -8.15 20.97 -5.72
CA SER A 327 -7.68 20.24 -4.54
C SER A 327 -6.39 19.47 -4.81
N ALA A 328 -6.25 18.88 -6.00
CA ALA A 328 -5.04 18.14 -6.35
C ALA A 328 -3.84 19.07 -6.65
N ARG A 329 -4.06 20.21 -7.31
CA ARG A 329 -3.01 21.24 -7.45
C ARG A 329 -2.54 21.74 -6.08
N MET A 330 -3.47 21.97 -5.15
CA MET A 330 -3.14 22.38 -3.78
C MET A 330 -2.41 21.30 -3.00
N ALA A 331 -2.78 20.02 -3.17
CA ALA A 331 -2.06 18.91 -2.55
C ALA A 331 -0.59 18.86 -3.01
N ILE A 332 -0.33 19.02 -4.31
CA ILE A 332 1.04 19.05 -4.85
C ILE A 332 1.78 20.31 -4.38
N ALA A 333 1.12 21.48 -4.43
CA ALA A 333 1.70 22.73 -3.94
C ALA A 333 2.11 22.61 -2.46
N GLU A 334 1.28 21.99 -1.62
CA GLU A 334 1.59 21.74 -0.22
C GLU A 334 2.79 20.79 -0.04
N VAL A 335 2.89 19.71 -0.83
CA VAL A 335 4.10 18.85 -0.83
C VAL A 335 5.34 19.70 -1.12
N LEU A 336 5.29 20.53 -2.16
CA LEU A 336 6.42 21.37 -2.57
C LEU A 336 6.79 22.41 -1.50
N THR A 337 5.80 23.05 -0.87
CA THR A 337 6.06 24.03 0.20
C THR A 337 6.58 23.35 1.47
N ASN A 338 6.08 22.16 1.81
CA ASN A 338 6.54 21.42 2.97
C ASN A 338 7.98 20.90 2.78
N ILE A 339 8.28 20.36 1.59
CA ILE A 339 9.60 19.79 1.30
C ILE A 339 10.65 20.85 0.98
N ALA A 340 10.25 22.11 0.73
CA ALA A 340 11.17 23.23 0.49
C ALA A 340 12.11 23.51 1.68
N ALA A 341 11.78 23.02 2.88
CA ALA A 341 12.65 23.08 4.05
C ALA A 341 13.83 22.09 4.00
N ALA A 342 13.86 21.15 3.04
CA ALA A 342 14.95 20.21 2.82
C ALA A 342 15.91 20.69 1.72
N PRO A 343 17.23 20.41 1.82
CA PRO A 343 18.23 20.84 0.84
C PRO A 343 18.20 19.99 -0.43
N ILE A 344 17.19 20.20 -1.28
CA ILE A 344 17.01 19.51 -2.57
C ILE A 344 17.50 20.44 -3.70
N LYS A 345 18.33 19.92 -4.61
CA LYS A 345 18.97 20.74 -5.65
C LYS A 345 18.01 21.22 -6.73
N SER A 346 17.00 20.41 -7.06
CA SER A 346 16.06 20.67 -8.14
C SER A 346 14.72 19.99 -7.86
N THR A 347 13.62 20.64 -8.26
CA THR A 347 12.28 20.05 -8.20
C THR A 347 12.17 18.78 -9.04
N ALA A 348 13.03 18.57 -10.03
CA ALA A 348 13.07 17.34 -10.84
C ALA A 348 13.48 16.09 -10.04
N GLU A 349 14.15 16.26 -8.89
CA GLU A 349 14.51 15.16 -7.97
C GLU A 349 13.31 14.70 -7.12
N ILE A 350 12.26 15.53 -7.02
CA ILE A 350 11.05 15.21 -6.26
C ILE A 350 10.20 14.22 -7.06
N LYS A 351 9.92 13.07 -6.45
CA LYS A 351 9.01 12.05 -7.00
C LYS A 351 7.75 11.98 -6.14
N LEU A 352 6.59 11.94 -6.78
CA LEU A 352 5.30 11.99 -6.11
C LEU A 352 4.61 10.63 -6.19
N SER A 353 4.12 10.16 -5.04
CA SER A 353 3.11 9.10 -4.99
C SER A 353 1.72 9.73 -4.93
N ALA A 354 0.90 9.51 -5.95
CA ALA A 354 -0.46 10.02 -6.02
C ALA A 354 -1.46 8.93 -5.58
N ASN A 355 -2.05 9.10 -4.40
CA ASN A 355 -3.02 8.16 -3.81
C ASN A 355 -4.43 8.73 -3.94
N TRP A 356 -5.28 8.06 -4.72
CA TRP A 356 -6.60 8.55 -5.12
C TRP A 356 -7.71 7.89 -4.31
N MET A 357 -8.42 8.68 -3.52
CA MET A 357 -9.61 8.24 -2.80
C MET A 357 -10.83 8.98 -3.37
N ALA A 358 -11.80 8.24 -3.88
CA ALA A 358 -13.02 8.79 -4.47
C ALA A 358 -14.22 7.85 -4.24
N ALA A 359 -15.42 8.42 -4.12
CA ALA A 359 -16.67 7.66 -4.07
C ALA A 359 -17.16 7.37 -5.49
N CYS A 360 -16.46 6.50 -6.22
CA CYS A 360 -16.80 6.16 -7.61
C CYS A 360 -18.26 5.71 -7.75
N GLY A 361 -18.96 6.22 -8.76
CA GLY A 361 -20.39 5.99 -8.99
C GLY A 361 -21.32 6.98 -8.27
N HIS A 362 -20.83 7.72 -7.26
CA HIS A 362 -21.60 8.84 -6.70
C HIS A 362 -21.73 9.95 -7.76
N PRO A 363 -22.90 10.61 -7.88
CA PRO A 363 -23.10 11.67 -8.87
C PRO A 363 -21.99 12.72 -8.83
N GLY A 364 -21.41 13.01 -10.01
CA GLY A 364 -20.34 14.00 -10.19
C GLY A 364 -18.91 13.49 -9.92
N GLU A 365 -18.72 12.52 -9.02
CA GLU A 365 -17.39 12.12 -8.53
C GLU A 365 -16.54 11.44 -9.61
N ASP A 366 -17.12 10.61 -10.49
CA ASP A 366 -16.38 9.96 -11.58
C ASP A 366 -15.78 10.98 -12.57
N ALA A 367 -16.57 12.00 -12.94
CA ALA A 367 -16.11 13.06 -13.83
C ALA A 367 -15.10 13.97 -13.14
N ALA A 368 -15.30 14.26 -11.86
CA ALA A 368 -14.38 15.03 -11.02
C ALA A 368 -13.03 14.33 -10.89
N LEU A 369 -13.02 13.02 -10.61
CA LEU A 369 -11.79 12.22 -10.52
C LEU A 369 -11.02 12.25 -11.84
N TYR A 370 -11.69 12.00 -12.98
CA TYR A 370 -11.05 12.05 -14.29
C TYR A 370 -10.43 13.43 -14.58
N ALA A 371 -11.18 14.50 -14.35
CA ALA A 371 -10.69 15.87 -14.55
C ALA A 371 -9.50 16.19 -13.64
N THR A 372 -9.53 15.71 -12.39
CA THR A 372 -8.46 15.91 -11.41
C THR A 372 -7.18 15.20 -11.82
N VAL A 373 -7.25 13.91 -12.18
CA VAL A 373 -6.10 13.12 -12.66
C VAL A 373 -5.52 13.75 -13.93
N ARG A 374 -6.37 14.13 -14.88
CA ARG A 374 -5.94 14.80 -16.12
C ARG A 374 -5.20 16.10 -15.81
N THR A 375 -5.77 16.95 -14.95
CA THR A 375 -5.16 18.25 -14.58
C THR A 375 -3.75 18.06 -14.04
N VAL A 376 -3.55 17.14 -13.09
CA VAL A 376 -2.20 16.95 -12.53
C VAL A 376 -1.28 16.20 -13.46
N GLY A 377 -1.75 15.14 -14.12
CA GLY A 377 -0.92 14.28 -14.95
C GLY A 377 -0.57 14.84 -16.32
N MET A 378 -1.37 15.76 -16.85
CA MET A 378 -1.19 16.30 -18.21
C MET A 378 -0.88 17.80 -18.25
N GLU A 379 -1.08 18.54 -17.14
CA GLU A 379 -0.99 20.01 -17.16
C GLU A 379 -0.13 20.58 -16.02
N PHE A 380 -0.24 20.06 -14.79
CA PHE A 380 0.42 20.65 -13.62
C PHE A 380 1.78 20.03 -13.28
N CYS A 381 1.93 18.70 -13.43
CA CYS A 381 3.19 18.00 -13.14
C CYS A 381 4.19 17.97 -14.32
N PRO A 382 3.78 17.72 -15.58
CA PRO A 382 4.67 17.87 -16.73
C PRO A 382 5.14 19.32 -16.87
#